data_AF-A0A4R1V6G4-F1
#
_entry.id   AF-A0A4R1V6G4-F1
#
_cell.length_a   1.000
_cell.length_b   1.000
_cell.length_c   1.000
_cell.angle_alpha   90.00
_cell.angle_beta   90.00
_cell.angle_gamma   90.00
#
_symmetry.space_group_name_H-M   'P 1'
#
loop_
_entity.id
_entity.type
_entity.pdbx_description
1 polymer ?
#
loop_
_entity_poly.entity_id
_entity_poly.type
_entity_poly.pdbx_seq_one_letter_code
_entity_poly.pdbx_strand_id
1 'polypeptide(L)'
;MIAMRALCRVRAIGHDDSLVDAISACKGASEPDRDIDARIALAVFPALRSLTVIAPGVWLQDDGNHVRALLYTATCRAAAMLVPSGYWIEAGPQGNHRGGRAWPMDSPSPG
;
A
#
# COMPACT_ATOMS: atom_id res chain seq x y z
N MET A 1 -22.51 28.70 -32.22
CA MET A 1 -21.85 27.38 -32.30
C MET A 1 -20.69 27.39 -31.32
N ILE A 2 -20.88 26.86 -30.11
CA ILE A 2 -19.85 26.81 -29.07
C ILE A 2 -19.22 25.42 -29.14
N ALA A 3 -17.91 25.40 -29.36
CA ALA A 3 -17.10 24.20 -29.48
C ALA A 3 -17.29 23.29 -28.26
N MET A 4 -17.82 22.08 -28.50
CA MET A 4 -17.77 21.01 -27.53
C MET A 4 -16.30 20.65 -27.27
N ARG A 5 -15.75 21.22 -26.20
CA ARG A 5 -14.56 20.67 -25.56
C ARG A 5 -14.96 19.28 -25.05
N ALA A 6 -14.66 18.27 -25.85
CA ALA A 6 -14.56 16.90 -25.41
C ALA A 6 -13.47 16.87 -24.32
N LEU A 7 -13.88 17.13 -23.08
CA LEU A 7 -13.16 16.62 -21.93
C LEU A 7 -13.15 15.11 -22.16
N CYS A 8 -11.98 14.59 -22.54
CA CYS A 8 -11.64 13.19 -22.42
C CYS A 8 -11.86 12.82 -20.95
N ARG A 9 -13.10 12.53 -20.61
CA ARG A 9 -13.50 11.92 -19.36
C ARG A 9 -13.04 10.48 -19.51
N VAL A 10 -11.74 10.25 -19.35
CA VAL A 10 -11.21 8.95 -18.98
C VAL A 10 -11.97 8.63 -17.70
N ARG A 11 -13.07 7.87 -17.82
CA ARG A 11 -13.63 7.20 -16.67
C ARG A 11 -12.46 6.35 -16.16
N ALA A 12 -11.85 6.76 -15.07
CA ALA A 12 -11.06 5.87 -14.24
C ALA A 12 -12.06 4.84 -13.71
N ILE A 13 -12.35 3.80 -14.51
CA ILE A 13 -13.24 2.72 -14.10
C ILE A 13 -12.47 1.93 -13.03
N GLY A 14 -12.65 2.29 -11.75
CA GLY A 14 -12.32 1.46 -10.59
C GLY A 14 -10.91 1.58 -9.98
N HIS A 15 -10.20 2.69 -10.14
CA HIS A 15 -8.91 2.92 -9.44
C HIS A 15 -9.10 3.64 -8.10
N ASP A 16 -9.80 4.79 -8.09
CA ASP A 16 -10.02 5.58 -6.86
C ASP A 16 -10.85 4.82 -5.81
N ASP A 17 -11.93 4.14 -6.20
CA ASP A 17 -12.79 3.39 -5.27
C ASP A 17 -12.00 2.29 -4.53
N SER A 18 -11.10 1.60 -5.25
CA SER A 18 -10.28 0.53 -4.67
C SER A 18 -9.27 1.04 -3.65
N LEU A 19 -8.74 2.26 -3.84
CA LEU A 19 -7.81 2.87 -2.90
C LEU A 19 -8.57 3.39 -1.66
N VAL A 20 -9.74 4.00 -1.85
CA VAL A 20 -10.61 4.46 -0.76
C VAL A 20 -11.06 3.28 0.13
N ASP A 21 -11.41 2.15 -0.49
CA ASP A 21 -11.78 0.93 0.22
C ASP A 21 -10.61 0.35 1.02
N ALA A 22 -9.41 0.32 0.43
CA ALA A 22 -8.21 -0.15 1.13
C ALA A 22 -7.87 0.75 2.33
N ILE A 23 -7.93 2.08 2.17
CA ILE A 23 -7.71 3.04 3.27
C ILE A 23 -8.75 2.86 4.38
N SER A 24 -10.02 2.68 4.02
CA SER A 24 -11.10 2.49 4.99
C SER A 24 -10.93 1.19 5.77
N ALA A 25 -10.53 0.11 5.09
CA ALA A 25 -10.20 -1.15 5.73
C ALA A 25 -9.02 -1.01 6.71
N CYS A 26 -7.93 -0.33 6.31
CA CYS A 26 -6.79 -0.07 7.19
C CYS A 26 -7.18 0.68 8.47
N LYS A 27 -8.08 1.67 8.38
CA LYS A 27 -8.57 2.43 9.54
C LYS A 27 -9.38 1.59 10.52
N GLY A 28 -10.05 0.54 10.03
CA GLY A 28 -10.83 -0.38 10.85
C GLY A 28 -10.04 -1.55 11.43
N ALA A 29 -8.80 -1.77 10.97
CA ALA A 29 -7.96 -2.87 11.40
C ALA A 29 -7.37 -2.61 12.80
N SER A 30 -7.55 -3.55 13.72
CA SER A 30 -6.90 -3.54 15.03
C SER A 30 -5.67 -4.45 15.11
N GLU A 31 -5.56 -5.39 14.17
CA GLU A 31 -4.52 -6.41 14.09
C GLU A 31 -4.07 -6.55 12.62
N PRO A 32 -2.89 -7.13 12.34
CA PRO A 32 -2.47 -7.43 10.97
C PRO A 32 -3.46 -8.34 10.24
N ASP A 33 -3.76 -8.02 8.97
CA ASP A 33 -4.82 -8.68 8.20
C ASP A 33 -4.41 -8.88 6.73
N ARG A 34 -4.44 -10.15 6.28
CA ARG A 34 -4.04 -10.54 4.92
C ARG A 34 -5.05 -10.18 3.85
N ASP A 35 -6.33 -10.06 4.18
CA ASP A 35 -7.35 -9.56 3.26
C ASP A 35 -7.18 -8.07 3.01
N ILE A 36 -6.78 -7.32 4.05
CA ILE A 36 -6.44 -5.89 3.90
C ILE A 36 -5.16 -5.74 3.06
N ASP A 37 -4.13 -6.55 3.32
CA ASP A 37 -2.92 -6.58 2.48
C ASP A 37 -3.23 -6.86 1.01
N ALA A 38 -4.17 -7.78 0.74
CA ALA A 38 -4.63 -8.08 -0.61
C ALA A 38 -5.32 -6.89 -1.26
N ARG A 39 -6.20 -6.18 -0.53
CA ARG A 39 -6.88 -4.97 -1.02
C ARG A 39 -5.89 -3.87 -1.36
N ILE A 40 -4.89 -3.65 -0.51
CA ILE A 40 -3.80 -2.67 -0.76
C ILE A 40 -3.05 -3.06 -2.04
N ALA A 41 -2.63 -4.33 -2.17
CA ALA A 41 -1.91 -4.80 -3.35
C ALA A 41 -2.73 -4.63 -4.64
N LEU A 42 -4.03 -4.93 -4.62
CA LEU A 42 -4.91 -4.75 -5.78
C LEU A 42 -5.17 -3.28 -6.12
N ALA A 43 -5.17 -2.39 -5.13
CA ALA A 43 -5.29 -0.95 -5.35
C ALA A 43 -4.03 -0.38 -6.01
N VAL A 44 -2.85 -0.78 -5.53
CA VAL A 44 -1.55 -0.27 -6.02
C VAL A 44 -1.09 -0.96 -7.30
N PHE A 45 -1.38 -2.25 -7.46
CA PHE A 45 -1.02 -3.05 -8.63
C PHE A 45 -2.28 -3.67 -9.27
N PRO A 46 -3.07 -2.90 -10.04
CA PRO A 46 -4.33 -3.37 -10.61
C PRO A 46 -4.20 -4.58 -11.55
N ALA A 47 -3.01 -4.80 -12.14
CA ALA A 47 -2.74 -5.95 -13.00
C ALA A 47 -2.93 -7.31 -12.30
N LEU A 48 -2.80 -7.36 -10.96
CA LEU A 48 -3.05 -8.56 -10.16
C LEU A 48 -4.51 -9.04 -10.24
N ARG A 49 -5.46 -8.17 -10.62
CA ARG A 49 -6.88 -8.54 -10.81
C ARG A 49 -7.10 -9.53 -11.96
N SER A 50 -6.14 -9.61 -12.89
CA SER A 50 -6.19 -10.55 -14.02
C SER A 50 -5.69 -11.95 -13.65
N LEU A 51 -5.14 -12.13 -12.45
CA LEU A 51 -4.58 -13.40 -11.99
C LEU A 51 -5.57 -14.19 -11.15
N THR A 52 -5.42 -15.51 -11.14
CA THR A 52 -6.26 -16.40 -10.32
C THR A 52 -5.91 -16.23 -8.84
N VAL A 53 -6.90 -15.89 -8.01
CA VAL A 53 -6.73 -15.81 -6.55
C VAL A 53 -6.76 -17.23 -5.97
N ILE A 54 -5.74 -17.57 -5.19
CA ILE A 54 -5.65 -18.90 -4.52
C ILE A 54 -5.69 -18.82 -2.99
N ALA A 55 -5.38 -17.64 -2.42
CA ALA A 55 -5.54 -17.32 -1.00
C ALA A 55 -5.54 -15.78 -0.83
N PRO A 56 -5.92 -15.24 0.34
CA PRO A 56 -5.82 -13.80 0.62
C PRO A 56 -4.40 -13.27 0.36
N GLY A 57 -4.30 -12.38 -0.63
CA GLY A 57 -3.04 -11.77 -1.05
C GLY A 57 -2.07 -12.72 -1.73
N VAL A 58 -2.58 -13.80 -2.35
CA VAL A 58 -1.78 -14.76 -3.14
C VAL A 58 -2.47 -15.03 -4.48
N TRP A 59 -1.73 -14.81 -5.56
CA TRP A 59 -2.20 -14.99 -6.94
C TRP A 59 -1.31 -15.98 -7.68
N LEU A 60 -1.93 -16.80 -8.53
CA LEU A 60 -1.28 -17.73 -9.44
C LEU A 60 -1.01 -17.07 -10.79
N GLN A 61 0.23 -17.18 -11.27
CA GLN A 61 0.67 -16.75 -12.59
C GLN A 61 0.53 -17.88 -13.62
N ASP A 62 0.55 -17.52 -14.90
CA ASP A 62 0.38 -18.46 -16.02
C ASP A 62 1.51 -19.51 -16.11
N ASP A 63 2.69 -19.19 -15.58
CA ASP A 63 3.84 -20.09 -15.50
C ASP A 63 3.79 -21.06 -14.30
N GLY A 64 2.72 -20.97 -13.48
CA GLY A 64 2.55 -21.75 -12.27
C GLY A 64 3.21 -21.15 -11.02
N ASN A 65 3.91 -20.01 -11.13
CA ASN A 65 4.47 -19.32 -9.97
C ASN A 65 3.40 -18.53 -9.21
N HIS A 66 3.74 -18.14 -7.98
CA HIS A 66 2.86 -17.36 -7.12
C HIS A 66 3.40 -15.96 -6.86
N VAL A 67 2.54 -14.97 -7.01
CA VAL A 67 2.76 -13.60 -6.52
C VAL A 67 2.08 -13.45 -5.17
N ARG A 68 2.76 -12.83 -4.20
CA ARG A 68 2.24 -12.60 -2.86
C ARG A 68 2.27 -11.11 -2.53
N ALA A 69 1.17 -10.60 -1.97
CA ALA A 69 1.13 -9.29 -1.36
C ALA A 69 2.12 -9.24 -0.19
N LEU A 70 2.83 -8.13 -0.05
CA LEU A 70 3.65 -7.89 1.15
C LEU A 70 2.74 -7.79 2.39
N LEU A 71 3.34 -7.89 3.58
CA LEU A 71 2.64 -7.79 4.87
C LEU A 71 2.52 -6.31 5.30
N TYR A 72 1.77 -5.52 4.52
CA TYR A 72 1.65 -4.07 4.69
C TYR A 72 1.08 -3.70 6.06
N THR A 73 0.08 -4.43 6.55
CA THR A 73 -0.54 -4.17 7.86
C THR A 73 0.30 -4.69 9.03
N ALA A 74 1.28 -5.58 8.78
CA ALA A 74 2.06 -6.22 9.84
C ALA A 74 3.43 -5.59 10.07
N THR A 75 4.03 -4.97 9.04
CA THR A 75 5.41 -4.51 9.12
C THR A 75 5.60 -3.12 8.50
N CYS A 76 6.31 -2.24 9.22
CA CYS A 76 6.70 -0.93 8.70
C CYS A 76 7.52 -1.03 7.42
N ARG A 77 8.36 -2.07 7.28
CA ARG A 77 9.16 -2.28 6.07
C ARG A 77 8.30 -2.52 4.84
N ALA A 78 7.24 -3.34 4.95
CA ALA A 78 6.33 -3.55 3.83
C ALA A 78 5.51 -2.30 3.54
N ALA A 79 4.98 -1.63 4.57
CA ALA A 79 4.25 -0.37 4.41
C ALA A 79 5.10 0.72 3.74
N ALA A 80 6.39 0.80 4.06
CA ALA A 80 7.33 1.75 3.45
C ALA A 80 7.47 1.58 1.92
N MET A 81 7.22 0.38 1.38
CA MET A 81 7.23 0.15 -0.06
C MET A 81 6.07 0.84 -0.79
N LEU A 82 5.04 1.29 -0.06
CA LEU A 82 3.91 2.05 -0.61
C LEU A 82 4.18 3.56 -0.66
N VAL A 83 5.23 4.03 0.02
CA VAL A 83 5.51 5.45 0.17
C VAL A 83 6.18 5.97 -1.11
N PRO A 84 5.58 6.94 -1.80
CA PRO A 84 6.18 7.52 -3.00
C PRO A 84 7.48 8.27 -2.67
N SER A 85 8.35 8.43 -3.66
CA SER A 85 9.56 9.24 -3.51
C SER A 85 9.22 10.66 -3.06
N GLY A 86 9.97 11.18 -2.09
CA GLY A 86 9.73 12.50 -1.49
C GLY A 86 8.76 12.51 -0.31
N TYR A 87 8.22 11.35 0.08
CA TYR A 87 7.37 11.18 1.26
C TYR A 87 8.02 10.23 2.29
N TRP A 88 7.57 10.26 3.54
CA TRP A 88 8.06 9.40 4.61
C TRP A 88 6.91 8.95 5.53
N ILE A 89 7.15 7.88 6.28
CA ILE A 89 6.24 7.42 7.34
C ILE A 89 6.60 8.15 8.63
N GLU A 90 5.65 8.85 9.21
CA GLU A 90 5.78 9.40 10.56
C GLU A 90 5.69 8.27 11.59
N ALA A 91 6.67 8.21 12.50
CA ALA A 91 6.54 7.34 13.67
C ALA A 91 5.45 7.93 14.57
N GLY A 92 4.40 7.16 14.85
CA GLY A 92 3.39 7.56 15.84
C GLY A 92 4.04 7.82 17.22
N PRO A 93 3.35 8.52 18.13
CA PRO A 93 3.84 8.70 19.49
C PRO A 93 4.09 7.32 20.09
N GLN A 94 5.36 6.98 20.31
CA GLN A 94 5.73 5.71 20.88
C GLN A 94 5.19 5.68 22.30
N GLY A 95 4.15 4.88 22.54
CA GLY A 95 3.84 4.40 23.87
C GLY A 95 5.11 3.78 24.42
N ASN A 96 5.62 4.34 25.51
CA ASN A 96 6.86 4.01 26.20
C ASN A 96 7.01 2.50 26.48
N HIS A 97 7.47 1.73 25.49
CA HIS A 97 8.04 0.41 25.70
C HIS A 97 9.56 0.54 25.57
N ARG A 98 10.21 0.65 26.74
CA ARG A 98 11.67 0.58 26.91
C ARG A 98 12.25 -0.55 26.07
N GLY A 99 13.20 -0.21 25.20
CA GLY A 99 14.01 -1.19 24.46
C GLY A 99 14.41 -0.82 23.03
N GLY A 100 14.33 0.46 22.63
CA GLY A 100 14.80 0.89 21.32
C GLY A 100 16.32 0.92 21.24
N ARG A 101 16.90 0.07 20.38
CA ARG A 101 18.18 0.41 19.75
C ARG A 101 17.89 1.60 18.84
N ALA A 102 18.37 2.78 19.26
CA ALA A 102 18.46 3.94 18.41
C ALA A 102 19.33 3.59 17.19
N TRP A 103 18.78 3.72 16.00
CA TRP A 103 19.59 3.69 14.78
C TRP A 103 20.37 5.00 14.71
N PRO A 104 21.69 4.97 14.50
CA PRO A 104 22.49 6.19 14.40
C PRO A 104 22.17 6.88 13.08
N MET A 105 21.55 8.06 13.16
CA MET A 105 21.63 9.05 12.11
C MET A 105 22.97 9.75 12.28
N ASP A 106 23.98 9.33 11.49
CA ASP A 106 25.17 10.15 11.27
C ASP A 106 24.75 11.48 10.64
N SER A 107 24.56 12.49 11.49
CA SER A 107 24.44 13.88 11.06
C SER A 107 25.80 14.55 11.25
N PRO A 108 26.34 15.26 10.25
CA PRO A 108 27.61 15.94 10.39
C PRO A 108 27.45 17.19 11.28
N SER A 109 28.37 17.37 12.23
CA SER A 109 28.46 18.54 13.11
C SER A 109 28.74 19.82 12.32
N PRO A 110 28.11 20.97 12.64
CA PRO A 110 28.69 22.27 12.33
C PRO A 110 29.76 22.61 13.37
N GLY A 111 30.87 23.19 12.92
CA GLY A 111 32.01 23.58 13.74
C GLY A 111 31.80 24.84 14.55
#